data_AF-G7M2J0-F1
#
_entry.id   AF-G7M2J0-F1
#
_cell.length_a   1.000
_cell.length_b   1.000
_cell.length_c   1.000
_cell.angle_alpha   90.00
_cell.angle_beta   90.00
_cell.angle_gamma   90.00
#
_symmetry.space_group_name_H-M   'P 1'
#
loop_
_entity.id
_entity.type
_entity.pdbx_description
1 polymer ?
#
loop_
_entity_poly.entity_id
_entity_poly.type
_entity_poly.pdbx_seq_one_letter_code
_entity_poly.pdbx_strand_id
1 'polypeptide(L)' 'MSSNVYIILEKIKETPTTRSSKKSIVSLSNDDVEISAEEFHRAIEYIRENELTKILKVEYQYEYIVKIYI' A
#
# COMPACT_ATOMS: atom_id res chain seq x y z
N MET A 1 -4.66 -6.41 13.43
CA MET A 1 -5.13 -5.64 12.25
C MET A 1 -4.72 -4.17 12.31
N SER A 2 -5.01 -3.41 13.39
CA SER A 2 -4.63 -1.99 13.46
C SER A 2 -3.12 -1.73 13.30
N SER A 3 -2.28 -2.61 13.85
CA SER A 3 -0.81 -2.52 13.72
C SER A 3 -0.34 -2.59 12.27
N ASN A 4 -0.86 -3.53 11.48
CA ASN A 4 -0.41 -3.75 10.10
C ASN A 4 -0.87 -2.60 9.18
N VAL A 5 -2.09 -2.09 9.39
CA VAL A 5 -2.57 -0.88 8.71
C VAL A 5 -1.69 0.32 9.01
N TYR A 6 -1.31 0.51 10.28
CA TYR A 6 -0.42 1.60 10.68
C TYR A 6 0.97 1.47 10.03
N ILE A 7 1.57 0.27 10.05
CA ILE A 7 2.87 0.01 9.41
C ILE A 7 2.83 0.38 7.93
N ILE A 8 1.78 -0.02 7.21
CA ILE A 8 1.63 0.32 5.79
C ILE A 8 1.48 1.85 5.61
N LEU A 9 0.66 2.51 6.42
CA LEU A 9 0.45 3.96 6.33
C LEU A 9 1.72 4.78 6.63
N GLU A 10 2.53 4.35 7.59
CA GLU A 10 3.83 4.97 7.86
C GLU A 10 4.80 4.72 6.71
N LYS A 11 4.88 3.48 6.22
CA LYS A 11 5.75 3.13 5.09
C LYS A 11 5.41 3.94 3.84
N ILE A 12 4.14 4.20 3.55
CA ILE A 12 3.70 5.07 2.45
C ILE A 12 4.34 6.46 2.52
N LYS A 13 4.53 7.02 3.72
CA LYS A 13 5.13 8.35 3.91
C LYS A 13 6.65 8.34 3.69
N GLU A 14 7.29 7.22 3.96
CA GLU A 14 8.74 7.04 3.82
C GLU A 14 9.14 6.61 2.41
N THR A 15 8.28 5.87 1.71
CA THR A 15 8.59 5.33 0.38
C THR A 15 8.66 6.44 -0.66
N PRO A 16 9.75 6.51 -1.45
CA PRO A 16 9.87 7.48 -2.53
C PRO A 16 8.70 7.44 -3.50
N THR A 17 8.07 8.58 -3.72
CA THR A 17 6.98 8.70 -4.68
C THR A 17 7.54 8.84 -6.10
N THR A 18 7.04 8.03 -7.02
CA THR A 18 7.24 8.27 -8.45
C THR A 18 6.19 9.28 -8.93
N ARG A 19 6.61 10.35 -9.61
CA ARG A 19 5.66 11.28 -10.24
C ARG A 19 5.10 10.67 -11.51
N SER A 20 3.79 10.48 -11.56
CA SER A 20 3.06 10.15 -12.78
C SER A 20 2.08 11.28 -13.09
N SER A 21 2.44 12.10 -14.07
CA SER A 21 1.67 13.29 -14.49
C SER A 21 1.43 14.27 -13.33
N LYS A 22 0.20 14.34 -12.80
CA LYS A 22 -0.22 15.23 -11.70
C LYS A 22 -0.30 14.54 -10.33
N LYS A 23 0.03 13.25 -10.25
CA LYS A 23 -0.14 12.45 -9.02
C LYS A 23 1.16 11.79 -8.61
N SER A 24 1.36 11.66 -7.30
CA SER A 24 2.45 10.89 -6.73
C SER A 24 2.00 9.44 -6.56
N ILE A 25 2.80 8.48 -7.04
CA ILE A 25 2.54 7.05 -6.91
C ILE A 25 3.58 6.44 -5.99
N VAL A 26 3.13 5.73 -4.97
CA VAL A 26 3.94 4.86 -4.12
C VAL A 26 3.69 3.42 -4.53
N SER A 27 4.74 2.66 -4.79
CA SER A 27 4.67 1.22 -4.96
C SER A 27 5.15 0.56 -3.67
N LEU A 28 4.35 -0.36 -3.13
CA LEU A 28 4.68 -1.10 -1.91
C LEU A 28 4.37 -2.57 -2.08
N SER A 29 5.23 -3.42 -1.57
CA SER A 29 5.01 -4.86 -1.45
C SER A 29 4.88 -5.30 0.02
N ASN A 30 4.45 -6.55 0.23
CA ASN A 30 4.45 -7.17 1.55
C ASN A 30 5.87 -7.30 2.13
N ASP A 31 6.89 -7.43 1.28
CA ASP A 31 8.29 -7.52 1.70
C ASP A 31 8.81 -6.17 2.21
N ASP A 32 8.35 -5.05 1.65
CA ASP A 32 8.74 -3.71 2.09
C ASP A 32 8.31 -3.38 3.53
N VAL A 33 7.25 -4.04 4.00
CA VAL A 33 6.66 -3.85 5.34
C VAL A 33 6.83 -5.06 6.25
N GLU A 34 7.56 -6.09 5.81
CA GLU A 34 7.85 -7.32 6.57
C GLU A 34 6.60 -7.99 7.17
N ILE A 35 5.46 -7.93 6.47
CA ILE A 35 4.23 -8.62 6.90
C ILE A 35 3.88 -9.74 5.94
N SER A 36 3.15 -10.73 6.45
CA SER A 36 2.69 -11.83 5.61
C SER A 36 1.81 -11.30 4.48
N ALA A 37 1.91 -11.97 3.34
CA ALA A 37 1.16 -11.64 2.14
C ALA A 37 -0.36 -11.55 2.38
N GLU A 38 -0.90 -12.45 3.20
CA GLU A 38 -2.30 -12.45 3.62
C GLU A 38 -2.65 -11.22 4.48
N GLU A 39 -1.81 -10.88 5.45
CA GLU A 39 -2.02 -9.71 6.30
C GLU A 39 -1.87 -8.40 5.55
N PHE A 40 -0.92 -8.33 4.61
CA PHE A 40 -0.74 -7.21 3.70
C PHE A 40 -2.00 -6.98 2.88
N HIS A 41 -2.53 -8.04 2.28
CA HIS A 41 -3.76 -7.97 1.50
C HIS A 41 -4.93 -7.45 2.33
N ARG A 42 -5.18 -8.04 3.51
CA ARG A 42 -6.27 -7.61 4.40
C ARG A 42 -6.13 -6.15 4.85
N ALA A 43 -4.90 -5.69 5.12
CA ALA A 43 -4.65 -4.32 5.54
C ALA A 43 -4.88 -3.32 4.38
N ILE A 44 -4.49 -3.68 3.16
CA ILE A 44 -4.75 -2.87 1.96
C ILE A 44 -6.24 -2.78 1.64
N GLU A 45 -6.97 -3.89 1.76
CA GLU A 45 -8.44 -3.88 1.64
C GLU A 45 -9.07 -2.95 2.68
N TYR A 46 -8.67 -3.07 3.95
CA TYR A 46 -9.16 -2.20 5.01
C TYR A 46 -8.88 -0.71 4.73
N ILE A 47 -7.67 -0.36 4.29
CA ILE A 47 -7.28 1.01 3.93
C ILE A 47 -8.17 1.55 2.80
N ARG A 48 -8.46 0.71 1.81
CA ARG A 48 -9.32 1.07 0.67
C ARG A 48 -10.77 1.26 1.08
N GLU A 49 -11.33 0.34 1.85
CA GLU A 49 -12.73 0.38 2.30
C GLU A 49 -13.02 1.57 3.23
N ASN A 50 -12.03 1.96 4.03
CA ASN A 50 -12.15 3.09 4.97
C ASN A 50 -11.62 4.40 4.39
N GLU A 51 -11.30 4.45 3.08
CA GLU A 51 -10.79 5.62 2.37
C GLU A 51 -9.62 6.34 3.07
N LEU A 52 -8.79 5.59 3.82
CA LEU A 52 -7.68 6.17 4.59
C LEU A 52 -6.60 6.77 3.67
N THR A 53 -6.50 6.26 2.43
CA THR A 53 -5.72 6.84 1.33
C THR A 53 -6.29 6.40 -0.02
N LYS A 54 -5.99 7.14 -1.10
CA LYS A 54 -6.46 6.79 -2.44
C LYS A 54 -5.61 5.68 -3.07
N ILE A 55 -6.09 4.44 -2.98
CA ILE A 55 -5.46 3.28 -3.65
C ILE A 55 -6.16 3.04 -4.99
N LEU A 56 -5.42 3.13 -6.09
CA LEU A 56 -5.98 3.13 -7.46
C LEU A 56 -5.64 1.86 -8.24
N LYS A 57 -4.72 1.01 -7.76
CA LYS A 57 -4.48 -0.31 -8.34
C LYS A 57 -3.74 -1.24 -7.37
N VAL A 58 -4.31 -2.41 -7.11
CA VAL A 58 -3.61 -3.56 -6.51
C VAL A 58 -3.34 -4.51 -7.67
N GLU A 59 -2.07 -4.72 -8.06
CA GLU A 59 -1.73 -5.71 -9.09
C GLU A 59 -1.28 -6.99 -8.39
N TYR A 60 -1.97 -8.09 -8.68
CA TYR A 60 -1.75 -9.37 -8.03
C TYR A 60 -1.29 -10.41 -9.06
N GLN A 61 0.03 -10.50 -9.24
CA GLN A 61 0.68 -11.61 -9.93
C GLN A 61 1.97 -11.95 -9.20
N TYR A 62 1.89 -12.96 -8.33
CA TYR A 62 2.98 -13.69 -7.67
C TYR A 62 3.91 -12.92 -6.72
N GLU A 63 3.82 -11.59 -6.65
CA GLU A 63 4.35 -10.71 -5.59
C GLU A 63 3.28 -9.64 -5.29
N TYR A 64 2.95 -9.38 -4.03
CA TYR A 64 1.81 -8.54 -3.66
C TYR A 64 2.19 -7.05 -3.81
N ILE A 65 2.13 -6.49 -5.02
CA ILE A 65 2.52 -5.09 -5.26
C ILE A 65 1.29 -4.18 -5.34
N VAL A 66 1.28 -3.12 -4.54
CA VAL A 66 0.20 -2.13 -4.48
C VAL A 66 0.70 -0.77 -4.93
N LYS A 67 -0.06 -0.12 -5.82
CA LYS A 67 0.15 1.26 -6.25
C LYS A 67 -0.83 2.19 -5.52
N ILE A 68 -0.26 3.06 -4.70
CA ILE A 68 -0.96 4.00 -3.82
C ILE A 68 -0.76 5.41 -4.36
N TYR A 69 -1.82 6.18 -4.45
CA TYR A 69 -1.77 7.56 -4.94
C TYR A 69 -1.91 8.51 -3.77
N ILE A 70 -0.92 9.37 -3.62
CA ILE A 70 -0.90 10.46 -2.62
C ILE A 70 -1.18 11.77 -3.35
#